data_AF-A0A9D7U2K7-F1
#
_entry.id   AF-A0A9D7U2K7-F1
#
_cell.length_a   1.000
_cell.length_b   1.000
_cell.length_c   1.000
_cell.angle_alpha   90.00
_cell.angle_beta   90.00
_cell.angle_gamma   90.00
#
_symmetry.space_group_name_H-M   'P 1'
#
loop_
_entity.id
_entity.type
_entity.pdbx_description
1 polymer ?
#
loop_
_entity_poly.entity_id
_entity_poly.type
_entity_poly.pdbx_seq_one_letter_code
_entity_poly.pdbx_strand_id
1 'polypeptide(L)' 'MATEAYSLALEDRIFSLQTLSASERYEELVRDFPQILQRVSLGHIASYLGVTLETISRIRKK' A
#
# COMPACT_ATOMS: atom_id res chain seq x y z
N MET A 1 -1.43 25.07 4.77
CA MET A 1 -1.99 24.52 6.03
C MET A 1 -2.93 23.36 5.71
N ALA A 2 -2.65 22.14 6.20
CA ALA A 2 -3.39 20.87 6.06
C ALA A 2 -3.82 20.41 4.65
N THR A 3 -4.54 21.24 3.89
CA THR A 3 -5.02 20.94 2.53
C THR A 3 -3.90 20.64 1.55
N GLU A 4 -2.82 21.43 1.59
CA GLU A 4 -1.66 21.26 0.70
C GLU A 4 -0.94 19.94 0.94
N ALA A 5 -0.70 19.56 2.20
CA ALA A 5 -0.10 18.28 2.55
C ALA A 5 -1.00 17.10 2.18
N TYR A 6 -2.32 17.25 2.31
CA TYR A 6 -3.28 16.23 1.90
C TYR A 6 -3.28 16.01 0.38
N SER A 7 -3.26 17.08 -0.41
CA SER A 7 -3.18 16.99 -1.87
C SER A 7 -1.90 16.27 -2.33
N LEU A 8 -0.74 16.63 -1.74
CA LEU A 8 0.53 15.97 -2.03
C LEU A 8 0.48 14.46 -1.73
N ALA A 9 -0.07 14.07 -0.57
CA ALA A 9 -0.20 12.66 -0.21
C ALA A 9 -1.10 11.87 -1.18
N LEU A 10 -2.14 12.51 -1.74
CA LEU A 10 -2.98 11.89 -2.76
C LEU A 10 -2.25 11.75 -4.10
N GLU A 11 -1.45 12.74 -4.49
CA GLU A 11 -0.61 12.68 -5.70
C GLU A 11 0.41 11.55 -5.59
N ASP A 12 1.15 11.46 -4.47
CA ASP A 12 2.07 10.37 -4.19
C ASP A 12 1.37 9.01 -4.26
N ARG A 13 0.14 8.94 -3.72
CA ARG A 13 -0.65 7.71 -3.76
C ARG A 13 -1.01 7.30 -5.18
N ILE A 14 -1.48 8.24 -5.99
CA ILE A 14 -1.84 7.99 -7.40
C ILE A 14 -0.60 7.57 -8.17
N PHE A 15 0.52 8.29 -7.99
CA PHE A 15 1.79 7.97 -8.64
C PHE A 15 2.26 6.56 -8.29
N SER A 16 2.25 6.19 -7.00
CA SER A 16 2.60 4.84 -6.53
C SER A 16 1.73 3.76 -7.18
N LEU A 17 0.42 3.99 -7.30
CA LEU A 17 -0.51 3.05 -7.96
C LEU A 17 -0.24 2.88 -9.46
N GLN A 18 0.22 3.93 -10.14
CA GLN A 18 0.48 3.93 -11.58
C GLN A 18 1.87 3.41 -11.97
N THR A 19 2.87 3.62 -11.11
CA THR A 19 4.28 3.39 -11.47
C THR A 19 4.88 2.16 -10.81
N LEU A 20 4.44 1.81 -9.60
CA LEU A 20 5.00 0.70 -8.84
C LEU A 20 4.23 -0.59 -9.11
N SER A 21 4.93 -1.71 -9.02
CA SER A 21 4.32 -3.04 -8.97
C SER A 21 3.63 -3.29 -7.63
N ALA A 22 2.77 -4.32 -7.59
CA ALA A 22 2.10 -4.73 -6.35
C ALA A 22 3.07 -5.10 -5.22
N SER A 23 4.22 -5.70 -5.57
CA SER A 23 5.26 -6.07 -4.60
C SER A 23 5.96 -4.83 -4.05
N GLU A 24 6.35 -3.89 -4.91
CA GLU A 24 7.02 -2.65 -4.49
C GLU A 24 6.11 -1.83 -3.56
N ARG A 25 4.82 -1.66 -3.91
CA ARG A 25 3.87 -0.98 -3.02
C ARG A 25 3.69 -1.68 -1.68
N TYR A 26 3.74 -3.01 -1.66
CA TYR A 26 3.66 -3.78 -0.42
C TYR A 26 4.91 -3.55 0.43
N GLU A 27 6.10 -3.58 -0.17
CA GLU A 27 7.37 -3.34 0.52
C GLU A 27 7.44 -1.92 1.08
N GLU A 28 7.03 -0.90 0.32
CA GLU A 28 6.92 0.47 0.82
C GLU A 28 5.98 0.57 2.03
N LEU A 29 4.79 -0.02 1.94
CA LEU A 29 3.81 0.00 3.02
C LEU A 29 4.38 -0.62 4.31
N VAL A 30 5.09 -1.75 4.20
CA VAL A 30 5.67 -2.43 5.37
C VAL A 30 6.90 -1.68 5.89
N ARG A 31 7.69 -1.06 5.02
CA ARG A 31 8.83 -0.20 5.42
C ARG A 31 8.35 1.02 6.20
N ASP A 32 7.34 1.70 5.69
CA ASP A 32 6.85 2.96 6.26
C ASP A 32 5.96 2.72 7.49
N PHE A 33 5.24 1.58 7.50
CA PHE A 33 4.36 1.17 8.59
C PHE A 33 4.63 -0.29 8.99
N PRO A 34 5.74 -0.59 9.68
CA PRO A 34 6.15 -1.97 10.01
C PRO A 34 5.13 -2.75 10.85
N GLN A 35 4.23 -2.04 11.55
CA GLN A 35 3.23 -2.64 12.42
C GLN A 35 1.88 -2.88 11.73
N ILE A 36 1.73 -2.46 10.46
CA ILE A 36 0.45 -2.52 9.71
C ILE A 36 -0.08 -3.95 9.61
N LEU A 37 0.82 -4.93 9.44
CA LEU A 37 0.48 -6.34 9.25
C LEU A 37 -0.16 -6.98 10.49
N GLN A 38 0.05 -6.39 11.67
CA GLN A 38 -0.49 -6.88 12.95
C GLN A 38 -1.82 -6.19 13.31
N ARG A 39 -2.09 -5.03 12.72
CA ARG A 39 -3.21 -4.15 13.09
C ARG A 39 -4.35 -4.17 12.07
N VAL A 40 -4.05 -4.53 10.83
CA VAL A 40 -4.97 -4.43 9.70
C VAL A 40 -5.10 -5.80 9.03
N SER A 41 -6.33 -6.17 8.66
CA SER A 41 -6.59 -7.41 7.95
C SER A 41 -5.91 -7.39 6.56
N LEU A 42 -5.52 -8.58 6.09
CA LEU A 42 -4.86 -8.70 4.79
C LEU A 42 -5.77 -8.25 3.64
N GLY A 43 -7.09 -8.38 3.79
CA GLY A 43 -8.08 -7.89 2.82
C GLY A 43 -8.05 -6.37 2.69
N HIS A 44 -8.03 -5.63 3.79
CA HIS A 44 -7.91 -4.17 3.75
C HIS A 44 -6.56 -3.72 3.19
N ILE A 45 -5.48 -4.43 3.50
CA ILE A 45 -4.16 -4.16 2.91
C ILE A 45 -4.21 -4.37 1.39
N ALA A 46 -4.87 -5.43 0.91
CA ALA A 46 -5.04 -5.68 -0.52
C ALA A 46 -5.87 -4.58 -1.20
N SER A 47 -7.02 -4.20 -0.62
CA SER A 47 -7.84 -3.10 -1.11
C SER A 47 -7.08 -1.78 -1.15
N TYR A 48 -6.30 -1.49 -0.10
CA TYR A 48 -5.44 -0.32 -0.08
C TYR A 48 -4.49 -0.37 -1.27
N LEU A 49 -3.66 -1.42 -1.39
CA LEU A 49 -2.65 -1.61 -2.43
C LEU A 49 -3.20 -1.76 -3.87
N GLY A 50 -4.53 -1.75 -4.05
CA GLY A 50 -5.19 -1.82 -5.35
C GLY A 50 -5.09 -3.20 -6.00
N VAL A 51 -5.05 -4.26 -5.20
CA VAL A 51 -4.91 -5.64 -5.68
C VAL A 51 -5.84 -6.59 -4.94
N THR A 52 -5.95 -7.84 -5.42
CA THR A 52 -6.75 -8.86 -4.74
C THR A 52 -6.00 -9.46 -3.54
N LEU A 53 -6.76 -10.08 -2.64
CA LEU A 53 -6.22 -10.77 -1.46
C LEU A 53 -5.27 -11.92 -1.87
N GLU A 54 -5.57 -12.61 -2.97
CA GLU A 54 -4.75 -13.69 -3.51
C GLU A 54 -3.38 -13.18 -3.99
N THR A 55 -3.35 -12.00 -4.63
CA THR A 55 -2.11 -11.35 -5.07
C THR A 55 -1.21 -11.05 -3.89
N ILE A 56 -1.74 -10.42 -2.83
CA ILE A 56 -0.97 -10.17 -1.59
C ILE A 56 -0.53 -11.47 -0.93
N SER A 57 -1.42 -12.46 -0.88
CA SER A 57 -1.10 -13.77 -0.29
C SER A 57 0.04 -14.47 -1.05
N ARG A 58 0.16 -14.25 -2.37
CA ARG A 58 1.27 -14.76 -3.18
C ARG A 58 2.56 -13.99 -2.93
N ILE A 59 2.49 -12.66 -2.83
CA ILE A 59 3.66 -11.80 -2.56
C ILE A 59 4.31 -12.21 -1.23
N ARG A 60 3.51 -12.48 -0.19
CA ARG A 60 4.01 -12.90 1.13
C ARG A 60 4.60 -14.32 1.20
N LYS A 61 4.33 -15.16 0.20
CA LYS A 61 4.81 -16.55 0.14
C LYS A 61 6.09 -16.71 -0.67
N LYS A 62 6.48 -15.68 -1.42
CA LYS A 62 7.83 -15.58 -2.01
C LYS A 62 8.81 -15.22 -0.92
#